data_AF-A0A6C0DNB0-F1
#
_entry.id   AF-A0A6C0DNB0-F1
#
_cell.length_a   1.000
_cell.length_b   1.000
_cell.length_c   1.000
_cell.angle_alpha   90.00
_cell.angle_beta   90.00
_cell.angle_gamma   90.00
#
_symmetry.space_group_name_H-M   'P 1'
#
loop_
_entity.id
_entity.type
_entity.pdbx_description
1 polymer ?
#
loop_
_entity_poly.entity_id
_entity_poly.type
_entity_poly.pdbx_seq_one_letter_code
_entity_poly.pdbx_strand_id
1 'polypeptide(L)'
;MIPLKLLDWIDKNKLDYHYLSVNPNAIQFLKDNPDKIYWRLLSGNPNAIDIIKDNLNKIDWRLLSGNSEAMNILLANPHKIDRYYINDNPNAIEYLKKNPKKINWYNFAKNPNAIEVIKANPHKINWTLLSCNPNAIEVIKANPEKIVWDFISINPNAIEILRANPDKIDYYYLSENPNAIELLKENFNKIDWSNLSTNPNAIELLKANPHKINWMALSGNPNAIELLKENQHKIDWSNLSTNPSIFNYDYEKMRNSNLELKEEIIAAALHPKRIFRLIDEYGENIIYDIYLDD
;
A
#
# COMPACT_ATOMS: atom_id res chain seq x y z
N MET A 1 -7.11 -17.14 3.94
CA MET A 1 -7.43 -15.74 3.62
C MET A 1 -8.44 -15.25 4.63
N ILE A 2 -8.26 -14.07 5.20
CA ILE A 2 -9.21 -13.50 6.16
C ILE A 2 -10.51 -13.15 5.41
N PRO A 3 -11.70 -13.60 5.86
CA PRO A 3 -12.98 -13.24 5.26
C PRO A 3 -13.24 -11.74 5.35
N LEU A 4 -13.45 -11.11 4.19
CA LEU A 4 -13.80 -9.70 4.07
C LEU A 4 -15.10 -9.55 3.29
N LYS A 5 -15.90 -8.53 3.63
CA LYS A 5 -17.13 -8.13 2.92
C LYS A 5 -17.14 -6.62 2.68
N LEU A 6 -17.90 -6.18 1.68
CA LEU A 6 -18.11 -4.75 1.43
C LEU A 6 -18.79 -4.10 2.65
N LEU A 7 -18.47 -2.83 2.92
CA LEU A 7 -19.22 -2.00 3.85
C LEU A 7 -20.67 -1.83 3.37
N ASP A 8 -21.62 -1.79 4.31
CA ASP A 8 -23.06 -1.86 4.01
C ASP A 8 -23.57 -0.71 3.12
N TRP A 9 -22.91 0.45 3.15
CA TRP A 9 -23.29 1.62 2.36
C TRP A 9 -22.70 1.61 0.93
N ILE A 10 -21.82 0.66 0.62
CA ILE A 10 -21.16 0.57 -0.69
C ILE A 10 -22.11 -0.07 -1.69
N ASP A 11 -22.51 0.69 -2.71
CA ASP A 11 -23.29 0.17 -3.83
C ASP A 11 -22.38 -0.63 -4.79
N LYS A 12 -22.45 -1.95 -4.69
CA LYS A 12 -21.69 -2.88 -5.54
C LYS A 12 -21.90 -2.67 -7.04
N ASN A 13 -23.04 -2.11 -7.47
CA ASN A 13 -23.34 -1.90 -8.89
C ASN A 13 -22.59 -0.71 -9.47
N LYS A 14 -22.04 0.17 -8.63
CA LYS A 14 -21.25 1.33 -9.05
C LYS A 14 -19.75 1.04 -9.08
N LEU A 15 -19.31 -0.08 -8.52
CA LEU A 15 -17.90 -0.45 -8.48
C LEU A 15 -17.38 -0.87 -9.86
N ASP A 16 -16.15 -0.47 -10.17
CA ASP A 16 -15.41 -0.90 -11.36
C ASP A 16 -14.58 -2.16 -11.05
N TYR A 17 -14.96 -3.27 -11.68
CA TYR A 17 -14.30 -4.56 -11.48
C TYR A 17 -12.87 -4.64 -12.02
N HIS A 18 -12.48 -3.77 -12.97
CA HIS A 18 -11.08 -3.65 -13.39
C HIS A 18 -10.23 -3.18 -12.20
N TYR A 19 -10.69 -2.13 -11.52
CA TYR A 19 -10.02 -1.56 -10.36
C TYR A 19 -10.16 -2.41 -9.10
N LEU A 20 -11.26 -3.15 -8.93
CA LEU A 20 -11.34 -4.16 -7.87
C LEU A 20 -10.28 -5.25 -8.03
N SER A 21 -9.87 -5.58 -9.26
CA SER A 21 -8.85 -6.61 -9.49
C SER A 21 -7.46 -6.24 -8.94
N VAL A 22 -7.14 -4.93 -8.82
CA VAL A 22 -5.92 -4.49 -8.11
C VAL A 22 -6.13 -4.33 -6.60
N ASN A 23 -7.37 -4.30 -6.12
CA ASN A 23 -7.67 -4.08 -4.71
C ASN A 23 -7.26 -5.32 -3.88
N PRO A 24 -6.33 -5.20 -2.92
CA PRO A 24 -5.83 -6.34 -2.15
C PRO A 24 -6.90 -6.98 -1.25
N ASN A 25 -7.95 -6.24 -0.90
CA ASN A 25 -9.04 -6.70 -0.04
C ASN A 25 -10.23 -7.27 -0.83
N ALA A 26 -10.25 -7.13 -2.16
CA ALA A 26 -11.35 -7.60 -3.00
C ALA A 26 -11.26 -9.08 -3.39
N ILE A 27 -10.21 -9.81 -2.99
CA ILE A 27 -9.94 -11.16 -3.53
C ILE A 27 -11.10 -12.13 -3.28
N GLN A 28 -11.68 -12.14 -2.08
CA GLN A 28 -12.83 -13.01 -1.80
C GLN A 28 -14.05 -12.59 -2.62
N PHE A 29 -14.33 -11.28 -2.70
CA PHE A 29 -15.42 -10.75 -3.51
C PHE A 29 -15.28 -11.12 -5.00
N LEU A 30 -14.06 -11.13 -5.53
CA LEU A 30 -13.75 -11.55 -6.89
C LEU A 30 -13.87 -13.07 -7.08
N LYS A 31 -13.51 -13.90 -6.09
CA LYS A 31 -13.75 -15.35 -6.13
C LYS A 31 -15.23 -15.68 -6.26
N ASP A 32 -16.07 -14.89 -5.60
CA ASP A 32 -17.52 -15.05 -5.64
C ASP A 32 -18.13 -14.51 -6.96
N ASN A 33 -17.36 -13.77 -7.77
CA ASN A 33 -17.76 -13.19 -9.07
C ASN A 33 -16.68 -13.44 -10.15
N PRO A 34 -16.38 -14.71 -10.50
CA PRO A 34 -15.21 -15.06 -11.31
C PRO A 34 -15.26 -14.53 -12.76
N ASP A 35 -16.45 -14.28 -13.30
CA ASP A 35 -16.66 -13.69 -14.63
C ASP A 35 -16.26 -12.22 -14.69
N LYS A 36 -16.16 -11.55 -13.54
CA LYS A 36 -15.79 -10.13 -13.44
C LYS A 36 -14.29 -9.90 -13.23
N ILE A 37 -13.51 -10.97 -13.07
CA ILE A 37 -12.08 -10.86 -12.80
C ILE A 37 -11.34 -10.30 -14.02
N TYR A 38 -10.67 -9.17 -13.83
CA TYR A 38 -9.76 -8.62 -14.83
C TYR A 38 -8.34 -9.15 -14.59
N TRP A 39 -8.05 -10.32 -15.17
CA TRP A 39 -6.84 -11.11 -14.92
C TRP A 39 -5.53 -10.36 -15.13
N ARG A 40 -5.47 -9.45 -16.11
CA ARG A 40 -4.28 -8.63 -16.34
C ARG A 40 -3.91 -7.86 -15.08
N LEU A 41 -4.85 -7.10 -14.51
CA LEU A 41 -4.59 -6.31 -13.30
C LEU A 41 -4.47 -7.18 -12.05
N LEU A 42 -5.25 -8.27 -11.95
CA LEU A 42 -5.13 -9.24 -10.86
C LEU A 42 -3.71 -9.81 -10.75
N SER A 43 -3.00 -9.96 -11.86
CA SER A 43 -1.63 -10.50 -11.89
C SER A 43 -0.64 -9.72 -11.02
N GLY A 44 -0.85 -8.41 -10.87
CA GLY A 44 -0.05 -7.55 -10.02
C GLY A 44 -0.49 -7.54 -8.54
N ASN A 45 -1.61 -8.18 -8.20
CA ASN A 45 -2.17 -8.15 -6.85
C ASN A 45 -1.50 -9.20 -5.95
N PRO A 46 -0.77 -8.80 -4.88
CA PRO A 46 -0.05 -9.74 -4.02
C PRO A 46 -0.97 -10.70 -3.26
N ASN A 47 -2.21 -10.32 -3.01
CA ASN A 47 -3.18 -11.17 -2.29
C ASN A 47 -3.88 -12.19 -3.21
N ALA A 48 -3.61 -12.15 -4.52
CA ALA A 48 -4.26 -12.99 -5.52
C ALA A 48 -3.50 -14.27 -5.89
N ILE A 49 -2.31 -14.52 -5.29
CA ILE A 49 -1.43 -15.65 -5.67
C ILE A 49 -2.15 -17.00 -5.67
N ASP A 50 -3.03 -17.23 -4.69
CA ASP A 50 -3.82 -18.46 -4.60
C ASP A 50 -4.75 -18.69 -5.78
N ILE A 51 -5.28 -17.63 -6.40
CA ILE A 51 -6.14 -17.77 -7.59
C ILE A 51 -5.28 -17.85 -8.85
N ILE A 52 -4.18 -17.07 -8.87
CA ILE A 52 -3.25 -16.99 -9.99
C ILE A 52 -2.62 -18.36 -10.29
N LYS A 53 -2.19 -19.10 -9.25
CA LYS A 53 -1.52 -20.40 -9.42
C LYS A 53 -2.35 -21.41 -10.21
N ASP A 54 -3.68 -21.35 -10.09
CA ASP A 54 -4.62 -22.25 -10.75
C ASP A 54 -5.08 -21.74 -12.13
N ASN A 55 -4.66 -20.52 -12.53
CA ASN A 55 -5.13 -19.82 -13.73
C ASN A 55 -4.00 -19.18 -14.55
N LEU A 56 -2.84 -19.83 -14.62
CA LEU A 56 -1.64 -19.29 -15.29
C LEU A 56 -1.81 -18.98 -16.79
N ASN A 57 -2.87 -19.50 -17.42
CA ASN A 57 -3.19 -19.23 -18.82
C ASN A 57 -3.90 -17.88 -19.05
N LYS A 58 -4.39 -17.21 -17.99
CA LYS A 58 -5.15 -15.95 -18.09
C LYS A 58 -4.36 -14.70 -17.67
N ILE A 59 -3.22 -14.89 -17.02
CA ILE A 59 -2.46 -13.80 -16.36
C ILE A 59 -1.58 -13.00 -17.33
N ASP A 60 -1.21 -11.79 -16.91
CA ASP A 60 -0.16 -10.98 -17.54
C ASP A 60 1.16 -11.18 -16.78
N TRP A 61 2.10 -11.91 -17.40
CA TRP A 61 3.41 -12.22 -16.83
C TRP A 61 4.27 -10.97 -16.55
N ARG A 62 4.02 -9.83 -17.22
CA ARG A 62 4.75 -8.59 -16.95
C ARG A 62 4.35 -8.06 -15.58
N LEU A 63 3.05 -7.93 -15.33
CA LEU A 63 2.55 -7.48 -14.02
C LEU A 63 2.85 -8.50 -12.91
N LEU A 64 2.78 -9.80 -13.22
CA LEU A 64 3.19 -10.84 -12.27
C LEU A 64 4.68 -10.73 -11.89
N SER A 65 5.56 -10.31 -12.81
CA SER A 65 6.99 -10.17 -12.52
C SER A 65 7.28 -9.11 -11.46
N GLY A 66 6.44 -8.08 -11.37
CA GLY A 66 6.51 -7.06 -10.31
C GLY A 66 5.83 -7.45 -9.00
N ASN A 67 5.07 -8.54 -8.97
CA ASN A 67 4.32 -8.98 -7.80
C ASN A 67 5.25 -9.65 -6.77
N SER A 68 5.37 -9.06 -5.57
CA SER A 68 6.28 -9.52 -4.52
C SER A 68 6.02 -10.97 -4.08
N GLU A 69 4.76 -11.39 -4.11
CA GLU A 69 4.33 -12.71 -3.65
C GLU A 69 4.41 -13.78 -4.75
N ALA A 70 4.77 -13.39 -5.98
CA ALA A 70 4.80 -14.30 -7.14
C ALA A 70 6.15 -15.00 -7.38
N MET A 71 7.16 -14.79 -6.53
CA MET A 71 8.52 -15.28 -6.79
C MET A 71 8.59 -16.80 -7.03
N ASN A 72 7.80 -17.60 -6.31
CA ASN A 72 7.76 -19.05 -6.53
C ASN A 72 7.24 -19.41 -7.93
N ILE A 73 6.21 -18.71 -8.42
CA ILE A 73 5.64 -18.92 -9.76
C ILE A 73 6.64 -18.48 -10.84
N LEU A 74 7.31 -17.34 -10.62
CA LEU A 74 8.31 -16.79 -11.54
C LEU A 74 9.54 -17.70 -11.66
N LEU A 75 10.04 -18.23 -10.54
CA LEU A 75 11.18 -19.14 -10.53
C LEU A 75 10.87 -20.49 -11.20
N ALA A 76 9.63 -20.96 -11.13
CA ALA A 76 9.18 -22.12 -11.88
C ALA A 76 9.03 -21.85 -13.40
N ASN A 77 8.96 -20.58 -13.81
CA ASN A 77 8.73 -20.15 -15.19
C ASN A 77 9.73 -19.07 -15.64
N PRO A 78 11.05 -19.33 -15.58
CA PRO A 78 12.08 -18.28 -15.70
C PRO A 78 12.10 -17.58 -17.08
N HIS A 79 11.60 -18.24 -18.13
CA HIS A 79 11.50 -17.70 -19.48
C HIS A 79 10.32 -16.73 -19.68
N LYS A 80 9.39 -16.66 -18.71
CA LYS A 80 8.25 -15.73 -18.70
C LYS A 80 8.52 -14.47 -17.88
N ILE A 81 9.62 -14.43 -17.12
CA ILE A 81 9.97 -13.28 -16.28
C ILE A 81 10.26 -12.07 -17.17
N ASP A 82 9.47 -11.02 -16.98
CA ASP A 82 9.68 -9.74 -17.62
C ASP A 82 10.85 -9.00 -16.96
N ARG A 83 11.82 -8.59 -17.78
CA ARG A 83 13.05 -7.95 -17.30
C ARG A 83 12.78 -6.57 -16.68
N TYR A 84 11.82 -5.81 -17.18
CA TYR A 84 11.54 -4.47 -16.66
C TYR A 84 10.89 -4.58 -15.27
N TYR A 85 9.81 -5.34 -15.16
CA TYR A 85 9.00 -5.41 -13.95
C TYR A 85 9.65 -6.20 -12.79
N ILE A 86 10.51 -7.19 -13.07
CA ILE A 86 11.21 -7.94 -12.01
C ILE A 86 12.16 -7.06 -11.19
N ASN A 87 12.64 -5.93 -11.73
CA ASN A 87 13.53 -5.03 -11.01
C ASN A 87 12.81 -4.21 -9.92
N ASP A 88 11.49 -4.02 -10.07
CA ASP A 88 10.64 -3.36 -9.06
C ASP A 88 10.19 -4.34 -7.96
N ASN A 89 10.38 -5.65 -8.16
CA ASN A 89 9.95 -6.67 -7.21
C ASN A 89 10.87 -6.71 -5.98
N PRO A 90 10.37 -6.38 -4.78
CA PRO A 90 11.20 -6.32 -3.57
C PRO A 90 11.72 -7.69 -3.11
N ASN A 91 11.09 -8.78 -3.55
CA ASN A 91 11.48 -10.16 -3.22
C ASN A 91 12.37 -10.79 -4.30
N ALA A 92 12.69 -10.07 -5.39
CA ALA A 92 13.54 -10.57 -6.48
C ALA A 92 15.04 -10.31 -6.30
N ILE A 93 15.46 -9.69 -5.19
CA ILE A 93 16.86 -9.26 -4.98
C ILE A 93 17.86 -10.40 -5.15
N GLU A 94 17.63 -11.56 -4.54
CA GLU A 94 18.54 -12.71 -4.64
C GLU A 94 18.59 -13.30 -6.05
N TYR A 95 17.46 -13.31 -6.75
CA TYR A 95 17.42 -13.70 -8.16
C TYR A 95 18.24 -12.73 -9.03
N LEU A 96 18.10 -11.42 -8.82
CA LEU A 96 18.81 -10.38 -9.56
C LEU A 96 20.32 -10.38 -9.28
N LYS A 97 20.75 -10.63 -8.03
CA LYS A 97 22.17 -10.82 -7.67
C LYS A 97 22.80 -11.97 -8.43
N LYS A 98 22.08 -13.10 -8.57
CA LYS A 98 22.54 -14.26 -9.35
C LYS A 98 22.51 -14.02 -10.87
N ASN A 99 21.80 -12.98 -11.32
CA ASN A 99 21.58 -12.66 -12.73
C ASN A 99 21.90 -11.18 -13.02
N PRO A 100 23.13 -10.68 -12.78
CA PRO A 100 23.43 -9.25 -12.81
C PRO A 100 23.19 -8.60 -14.19
N LYS A 101 23.30 -9.38 -15.28
CA LYS A 101 23.00 -8.93 -16.65
C LYS A 101 21.51 -8.60 -16.86
N LYS A 102 20.61 -9.12 -16.02
CA LYS A 102 19.17 -8.85 -16.08
C LYS A 102 18.77 -7.59 -15.31
N ILE A 103 19.66 -7.04 -14.48
CA ILE A 103 19.39 -5.81 -13.73
C ILE A 103 19.16 -4.66 -14.72
N ASN A 104 18.04 -3.97 -14.53
CA ASN A 104 17.76 -2.68 -15.14
C ASN A 104 18.01 -1.61 -14.08
N TRP A 105 19.21 -1.03 -14.09
CA TRP A 105 19.67 -0.06 -13.10
C TRP A 105 18.82 1.21 -13.05
N TYR A 106 18.09 1.53 -14.12
CA TYR A 106 17.17 2.65 -14.15
C TYR A 106 16.08 2.49 -13.07
N ASN A 107 15.34 1.37 -13.08
CA ASN A 107 14.26 1.09 -12.12
C ASN A 107 14.74 0.50 -10.80
N PHE A 108 15.82 -0.27 -10.82
CA PHE A 108 16.33 -0.99 -9.64
C PHE A 108 16.64 -0.04 -8.46
N ALA A 109 16.98 1.22 -8.74
CA ALA A 109 17.19 2.25 -7.73
C ALA A 109 15.95 2.55 -6.86
N LYS A 110 14.74 2.33 -7.39
CA LYS A 110 13.47 2.51 -6.67
C LYS A 110 13.18 1.36 -5.70
N ASN A 111 13.80 0.19 -5.90
CA ASN A 111 13.49 -0.99 -5.10
C ASN A 111 14.01 -0.80 -3.65
N PRO A 112 13.12 -0.85 -2.64
CA PRO A 112 13.50 -0.57 -1.25
C PRO A 112 14.50 -1.59 -0.69
N ASN A 113 14.56 -2.80 -1.25
CA ASN A 113 15.45 -3.87 -0.80
C ASN A 113 16.76 -3.93 -1.61
N ALA A 114 16.96 -3.03 -2.58
CA ALA A 114 18.13 -3.02 -3.47
C ALA A 114 19.33 -2.21 -2.94
N ILE A 115 19.20 -1.50 -1.82
CA ILE A 115 20.17 -0.52 -1.32
C ILE A 115 21.60 -1.06 -1.27
N GLU A 116 21.81 -2.26 -0.74
CA GLU A 116 23.15 -2.85 -0.63
C GLU A 116 23.78 -3.18 -2.01
N VAL A 117 22.95 -3.60 -2.98
CA VAL A 117 23.41 -3.87 -4.34
C VAL A 117 23.74 -2.56 -5.07
N ILE A 118 22.97 -1.51 -4.82
CA ILE A 118 23.16 -0.16 -5.36
C ILE A 118 24.47 0.45 -4.83
N LYS A 119 24.71 0.38 -3.51
CA LYS A 119 25.95 0.86 -2.86
C LYS A 119 27.21 0.21 -3.44
N ALA A 120 27.14 -1.08 -3.77
CA ALA A 120 28.24 -1.79 -4.42
C ALA A 120 28.48 -1.40 -5.90
N ASN A 121 27.58 -0.60 -6.51
CA ASN A 121 27.63 -0.21 -7.92
C ASN A 121 27.39 1.30 -8.10
N PRO A 122 28.21 2.18 -7.49
CA PRO A 122 27.93 3.62 -7.41
C PRO A 122 27.82 4.32 -8.78
N HIS A 123 28.53 3.81 -9.79
CA HIS A 123 28.51 4.39 -11.15
C HIS A 123 27.25 4.05 -11.96
N LYS A 124 26.35 3.20 -11.43
CA LYS A 124 25.11 2.78 -12.11
C LYS A 124 23.85 3.35 -11.46
N ILE A 125 24.01 4.21 -10.46
CA ILE A 125 22.90 4.76 -9.69
C ILE A 125 22.12 5.74 -10.55
N ASN A 126 20.82 5.48 -10.70
CA ASN A 126 19.87 6.49 -11.13
C ASN A 126 19.43 7.30 -9.90
N TRP A 127 20.01 8.49 -9.73
CA TRP A 127 19.74 9.35 -8.57
C TRP A 127 18.31 9.87 -8.52
N THR A 128 17.65 10.06 -9.67
CA THR A 128 16.24 10.48 -9.73
C THR A 128 15.33 9.48 -9.01
N LEU A 129 15.45 8.18 -9.34
CA LEU A 129 14.63 7.15 -8.69
C LEU A 129 15.15 6.75 -7.31
N LEU A 130 16.44 6.96 -7.03
CA LEU A 130 16.96 6.77 -5.69
C LEU A 130 16.41 7.83 -4.72
N SER A 131 16.25 9.08 -5.15
CA SER A 131 15.76 10.17 -4.30
C SER A 131 14.37 9.91 -3.73
N CYS A 132 13.48 9.21 -4.45
CA CYS A 132 12.17 8.84 -3.90
C CYS A 132 12.17 7.51 -3.09
N ASN A 133 13.31 6.81 -2.98
CA ASN A 133 13.41 5.57 -2.22
C ASN A 133 13.57 5.85 -0.72
N PRO A 134 12.61 5.47 0.13
CA PRO A 134 12.67 5.76 1.57
C PRO A 134 13.86 5.09 2.27
N ASN A 135 14.34 3.96 1.76
CA ASN A 135 15.47 3.22 2.34
C ASN A 135 16.83 3.77 1.88
N ALA A 136 16.85 4.75 0.98
CA ALA A 136 18.08 5.32 0.43
C ALA A 136 18.56 6.58 1.17
N ILE A 137 17.89 7.01 2.25
CA ILE A 137 18.14 8.31 2.89
C ILE A 137 19.61 8.53 3.26
N GLU A 138 20.28 7.52 3.81
CA GLU A 138 21.69 7.61 4.19
C GLU A 138 22.64 7.70 2.97
N VAL A 139 22.30 7.02 1.87
CA VAL A 139 23.06 7.13 0.61
C VAL A 139 22.91 8.54 0.03
N ILE A 140 21.71 9.10 0.12
CA ILE A 140 21.41 10.46 -0.35
C ILE A 140 22.12 11.51 0.51
N LYS A 141 22.09 11.38 1.84
CA LYS A 141 22.82 12.27 2.77
C LYS A 141 24.33 12.27 2.51
N ALA A 142 24.91 11.14 2.14
CA ALA A 142 26.32 11.02 1.81
C ALA A 142 26.71 11.63 0.44
N ASN A 143 25.73 11.99 -0.41
CA ASN A 143 25.96 12.51 -1.77
C ASN A 143 25.05 13.73 -2.05
N PRO A 144 25.20 14.83 -1.28
CA PRO A 144 24.28 15.97 -1.33
C PRO A 144 24.20 16.65 -2.70
N GLU A 145 25.27 16.61 -3.49
CA GLU A 145 25.32 17.17 -4.84
C GLU A 145 24.52 16.36 -5.87
N LYS A 146 24.06 15.16 -5.50
CA LYS A 146 23.25 14.27 -6.35
C LYS A 146 21.76 14.29 -6.02
N ILE A 147 21.35 15.07 -5.03
CA ILE A 147 19.94 15.16 -4.63
C ILE A 147 19.11 15.71 -5.79
N VAL A 148 18.08 14.95 -6.19
CA VAL A 148 17.05 15.40 -7.11
C VAL A 148 15.86 15.89 -6.28
N TRP A 149 15.73 17.20 -6.17
CA TRP A 149 14.85 17.86 -5.20
C TRP A 149 13.35 17.58 -5.40
N ASP A 150 12.89 17.48 -6.65
CA ASP A 150 11.48 17.16 -6.91
C ASP A 150 11.12 15.77 -6.35
N PHE A 151 12.00 14.79 -6.56
CA PHE A 151 11.79 13.40 -6.13
C PHE A 151 12.14 13.15 -4.64
N ILE A 152 13.00 13.97 -4.03
CA ILE A 152 13.25 13.87 -2.58
C ILE A 152 12.07 14.45 -1.78
N SER A 153 11.29 15.38 -2.34
CA SER A 153 10.09 15.95 -1.70
C SER A 153 9.01 14.92 -1.39
N ILE A 154 8.83 13.89 -2.23
CA ILE A 154 7.87 12.81 -1.96
C ILE A 154 8.43 11.75 -0.97
N ASN A 155 9.74 11.76 -0.68
CA ASN A 155 10.37 10.76 0.16
C ASN A 155 9.96 10.96 1.64
N PRO A 156 9.27 9.99 2.27
CA PRO A 156 8.78 10.14 3.63
C PRO A 156 9.90 10.22 4.68
N ASN A 157 11.10 9.76 4.36
CA ASN A 157 12.26 9.79 5.26
C ASN A 157 13.14 11.04 5.05
N ALA A 158 12.76 11.95 4.16
CA ALA A 158 13.56 13.13 3.80
C ALA A 158 13.15 14.45 4.46
N ILE A 159 12.20 14.42 5.41
CA ILE A 159 11.66 15.64 6.04
C ILE A 159 12.75 16.54 6.64
N GLU A 160 13.78 15.96 7.29
CA GLU A 160 14.91 16.73 7.83
C GLU A 160 15.73 17.44 6.74
N ILE A 161 16.00 16.75 5.63
CA ILE A 161 16.74 17.32 4.48
C ILE A 161 15.94 18.48 3.88
N LEU A 162 14.63 18.31 3.73
CA LEU A 162 13.73 19.32 3.18
C LEU A 162 13.62 20.54 4.10
N ARG A 163 13.49 20.34 5.42
CA ARG A 163 13.49 21.43 6.42
C ARG A 163 14.78 22.25 6.40
N ALA A 164 15.92 21.60 6.18
CA ALA A 164 17.21 22.28 6.08
C ALA A 164 17.40 23.06 4.76
N ASN A 165 16.54 22.82 3.74
CA ASN A 165 16.66 23.38 2.40
C ASN A 165 15.31 23.89 1.86
N PRO A 166 14.65 24.84 2.53
CA PRO A 166 13.26 25.23 2.23
C PRO A 166 13.07 25.76 0.79
N ASP A 167 14.08 26.42 0.23
CA ASP A 167 14.04 26.99 -1.12
C ASP A 167 14.12 25.94 -2.23
N LYS A 168 14.39 24.68 -1.87
CA LYS A 168 14.50 23.56 -2.81
C LYS A 168 13.28 22.64 -2.82
N ILE A 169 12.32 22.87 -1.92
CA ILE A 169 11.16 22.01 -1.78
C ILE A 169 10.25 22.15 -3.01
N ASP A 170 10.04 21.05 -3.72
CA ASP A 170 8.90 20.91 -4.61
C ASP A 170 7.63 20.58 -3.79
N TYR A 171 6.70 21.53 -3.72
CA TYR A 171 5.46 21.37 -2.94
C TYR A 171 4.41 20.51 -3.63
N TYR A 172 4.48 20.32 -4.95
CA TYR A 172 3.61 19.40 -5.66
C TYR A 172 3.84 17.98 -5.13
N TYR A 173 5.09 17.52 -5.12
CA TYR A 173 5.47 16.22 -4.57
C TYR A 173 5.40 16.15 -3.04
N LEU A 174 5.68 17.25 -2.34
CA LEU A 174 5.57 17.29 -0.88
C LEU A 174 4.14 17.07 -0.40
N SER A 175 3.14 17.58 -1.12
CA SER A 175 1.72 17.42 -0.74
C SER A 175 1.25 15.96 -0.69
N GLU A 176 1.86 15.07 -1.49
CA GLU A 176 1.60 13.63 -1.45
C GLU A 176 2.38 12.92 -0.32
N ASN A 177 3.42 13.54 0.24
CA ASN A 177 4.29 12.92 1.23
C ASN A 177 3.57 12.73 2.59
N PRO A 178 3.39 11.48 3.07
CA PRO A 178 2.63 11.20 4.29
C PRO A 178 3.28 11.76 5.55
N ASN A 179 4.59 12.01 5.55
CA ASN A 179 5.32 12.54 6.70
C ASN A 179 5.49 14.06 6.67
N ALA A 180 4.95 14.74 5.64
CA ALA A 180 5.18 16.17 5.44
C ALA A 180 4.06 17.09 5.98
N ILE A 181 3.04 16.56 6.66
CA ILE A 181 1.85 17.33 7.09
C ILE A 181 2.22 18.60 7.86
N GLU A 182 3.16 18.54 8.81
CA GLU A 182 3.57 19.73 9.57
C GLU A 182 4.31 20.75 8.70
N LEU A 183 5.21 20.30 7.81
CA LEU A 183 5.92 21.19 6.88
C LEU A 183 4.97 21.85 5.88
N LEU A 184 3.91 21.15 5.47
CA LEU A 184 2.85 21.68 4.61
C LEU A 184 2.00 22.73 5.36
N LYS A 185 1.67 22.51 6.64
CA LYS A 185 0.96 23.50 7.46
C LYS A 185 1.76 24.79 7.62
N GLU A 186 3.07 24.69 7.84
CA GLU A 186 4.00 25.83 7.89
C GLU A 186 4.03 26.62 6.56
N ASN A 187 3.64 26.01 5.44
CA ASN A 187 3.69 26.55 4.09
C ASN A 187 2.33 26.43 3.36
N PHE A 188 1.25 26.71 4.09
CA PHE A 188 -0.12 26.41 3.68
C PHE A 188 -0.52 26.87 2.26
N ASN A 189 -0.02 28.04 1.84
CA ASN A 189 -0.32 28.63 0.53
C ASN A 189 0.34 27.89 -0.65
N LYS A 190 1.31 27.01 -0.40
CA LYS A 190 2.01 26.23 -1.43
C LYS A 190 1.46 24.81 -1.62
N ILE A 191 0.50 24.40 -0.78
CA ILE A 191 -0.09 23.06 -0.82
C ILE A 191 -0.78 22.82 -2.18
N ASP A 192 -0.42 21.73 -2.85
CA ASP A 192 -1.23 21.13 -3.91
C ASP A 192 -2.34 20.29 -3.27
N TRP A 193 -3.59 20.79 -3.34
CA TRP A 193 -4.73 20.14 -2.68
C TRP A 193 -5.21 18.87 -3.38
N SER A 194 -4.86 18.68 -4.65
CA SER A 194 -5.17 17.45 -5.37
C SER A 194 -4.28 16.31 -4.85
N ASN A 195 -2.97 16.55 -4.76
CA ASN A 195 -2.02 15.58 -4.20
C ASN A 195 -2.21 15.41 -2.69
N LEU A 196 -2.59 16.47 -1.96
CA LEU A 196 -2.93 16.33 -0.55
C LEU A 196 -4.15 15.40 -0.34
N SER A 197 -5.09 15.39 -1.28
CA SER A 197 -6.29 14.54 -1.16
C SER A 197 -5.98 13.03 -1.29
N THR A 198 -4.87 12.65 -1.93
CA THR A 198 -4.40 11.25 -1.96
C THR A 198 -3.60 10.89 -0.70
N ASN A 199 -3.11 11.86 0.05
CA ASN A 199 -2.25 11.66 1.21
C ASN A 199 -3.05 11.05 2.40
N PRO A 200 -2.71 9.83 2.86
CA PRO A 200 -3.45 9.15 3.91
C PRO A 200 -3.36 9.84 5.28
N ASN A 201 -2.34 10.67 5.51
CA ASN A 201 -2.13 11.38 6.77
C ASN A 201 -2.74 12.79 6.77
N ALA A 202 -3.36 13.22 5.67
CA ALA A 202 -3.89 14.57 5.51
C ALA A 202 -5.38 14.73 5.87
N ILE A 203 -6.06 13.67 6.33
CA ILE A 203 -7.53 13.66 6.54
C ILE A 203 -8.00 14.83 7.40
N GLU A 204 -7.33 15.12 8.51
CA GLU A 204 -7.73 16.23 9.40
C GLU A 204 -7.52 17.60 8.75
N LEU A 205 -6.46 17.78 7.97
CA LEU A 205 -6.23 19.01 7.21
C LEU A 205 -7.28 19.21 6.10
N LEU A 206 -7.71 18.12 5.46
CA LEU A 206 -8.76 18.11 4.45
C LEU A 206 -10.14 18.42 5.06
N LYS A 207 -10.49 17.81 6.21
CA LYS A 207 -11.73 18.10 6.96
C LYS A 207 -11.82 19.56 7.37
N ALA A 208 -10.70 20.17 7.78
CA ALA A 208 -10.65 21.59 8.10
C ALA A 208 -10.81 22.51 6.87
N ASN A 209 -10.66 21.98 5.65
CA ASN A 209 -10.67 22.73 4.39
C ASN A 209 -11.54 22.06 3.31
N PRO A 210 -12.83 21.82 3.57
CA PRO A 210 -13.67 20.95 2.73
C PRO A 210 -13.86 21.46 1.29
N HIS A 211 -13.74 22.76 1.07
CA HIS A 211 -13.86 23.39 -0.25
C HIS A 211 -12.63 23.19 -1.14
N LYS A 212 -11.52 22.68 -0.59
CA LYS A 212 -10.27 22.42 -1.33
C LYS A 212 -10.09 20.94 -1.69
N ILE A 213 -10.94 20.07 -1.17
CA ILE A 213 -10.85 18.62 -1.38
C ILE A 213 -11.04 18.30 -2.87
N ASN A 214 -10.08 17.58 -3.44
CA ASN A 214 -10.26 16.89 -4.70
C ASN A 214 -10.91 15.53 -4.43
N TRP A 215 -12.23 15.43 -4.64
CA TRP A 215 -13.01 14.24 -4.30
C TRP A 215 -12.69 13.02 -5.16
N MET A 216 -12.26 13.22 -6.41
CA MET A 216 -11.78 12.15 -7.27
C MET A 216 -10.52 11.50 -6.66
N ALA A 217 -9.54 12.31 -6.26
CA ALA A 217 -8.33 11.84 -5.58
C ALA A 217 -8.62 11.22 -4.21
N LEU A 218 -9.49 11.86 -3.41
CA LEU A 218 -9.87 11.38 -2.07
C LEU A 218 -10.55 10.01 -2.10
N SER A 219 -11.30 9.69 -3.16
CA SER A 219 -12.04 8.42 -3.26
C SER A 219 -11.12 7.19 -3.19
N GLY A 220 -9.88 7.31 -3.68
CA GLY A 220 -8.86 6.26 -3.57
C GLY A 220 -8.10 6.24 -2.24
N ASN A 221 -8.29 7.22 -1.37
CA ASN A 221 -7.54 7.36 -0.12
C ASN A 221 -8.08 6.41 0.97
N PRO A 222 -7.29 5.43 1.45
CA PRO A 222 -7.77 4.43 2.40
C PRO A 222 -8.18 5.00 3.75
N ASN A 223 -7.64 6.16 4.15
CA ASN A 223 -7.95 6.79 5.43
C ASN A 223 -9.18 7.71 5.35
N ALA A 224 -9.77 7.89 4.15
CA ALA A 224 -10.89 8.80 3.92
C ALA A 224 -12.27 8.15 4.01
N ILE A 225 -12.38 6.86 4.37
CA ILE A 225 -13.62 6.09 4.23
C ILE A 225 -14.82 6.72 4.97
N GLU A 226 -14.63 7.23 6.19
CA GLU A 226 -15.70 7.90 6.94
C GLU A 226 -16.10 9.24 6.30
N LEU A 227 -15.14 10.02 5.82
CA LEU A 227 -15.42 11.28 5.12
C LEU A 227 -16.17 11.04 3.80
N LEU A 228 -15.86 9.95 3.08
CA LEU A 228 -16.55 9.54 1.86
C LEU A 228 -17.98 9.04 2.16
N LYS A 229 -18.17 8.29 3.26
CA LYS A 229 -19.49 7.82 3.71
C LYS A 229 -20.46 8.96 3.99
N GLU A 230 -19.98 10.07 4.55
CA GLU A 230 -20.77 11.29 4.79
C GLU A 230 -21.05 12.09 3.51
N ASN A 231 -20.29 11.85 2.43
CA ASN A 231 -20.30 12.65 1.20
C ASN A 231 -20.47 11.80 -0.07
N GLN A 232 -21.33 10.78 -0.03
CA GLN A 232 -21.45 9.77 -1.11
C GLN A 232 -21.75 10.36 -2.51
N HIS A 233 -22.40 11.52 -2.58
CA HIS A 233 -22.70 12.21 -3.83
C HIS A 233 -21.46 12.78 -4.55
N LYS A 234 -20.31 12.83 -3.88
CA LYS A 234 -19.03 13.34 -4.44
C LYS A 234 -18.05 12.24 -4.81
N ILE A 235 -18.38 10.99 -4.51
CA ILE A 235 -17.51 9.84 -4.71
C ILE A 235 -17.26 9.61 -6.20
N ASP A 236 -15.98 9.46 -6.55
CA ASP A 236 -15.58 8.81 -7.79
C ASP A 236 -15.50 7.29 -7.55
N TRP A 237 -16.46 6.54 -8.10
CA TRP A 237 -16.61 5.11 -7.83
C TRP A 237 -15.50 4.26 -8.46
N SER A 238 -14.85 4.75 -9.51
CA SER A 238 -13.72 4.07 -10.15
C SER A 238 -12.52 4.07 -9.21
N ASN A 239 -12.16 5.23 -8.66
CA ASN A 239 -11.09 5.36 -7.68
C ASN A 239 -11.45 4.70 -6.35
N LEU A 240 -12.71 4.78 -5.92
CA LEU A 240 -13.18 4.06 -4.74
C LEU A 240 -13.00 2.54 -4.87
N SER A 241 -13.10 2.00 -6.08
CA SER A 241 -12.92 0.55 -6.31
C SER A 241 -11.49 0.06 -6.03
N THR A 242 -10.49 0.94 -6.11
CA THR A 242 -9.11 0.63 -5.68
C THR A 242 -8.91 0.74 -4.17
N ASN A 243 -9.82 1.39 -3.45
CA ASN A 243 -9.67 1.69 -2.04
C ASN A 243 -9.88 0.42 -1.19
N PRO A 244 -8.86 -0.08 -0.46
CA PRO A 244 -8.98 -1.31 0.32
C PRO A 244 -9.93 -1.17 1.51
N SER A 245 -10.20 0.06 1.97
CA SER A 245 -11.05 0.34 3.12
C SER A 245 -12.55 0.25 2.84
N ILE A 246 -12.97 -0.03 1.59
CA ILE A 246 -14.36 -0.36 1.29
C ILE A 246 -14.77 -1.76 1.78
N PHE A 247 -13.81 -2.54 2.26
CA PHE A 247 -14.01 -3.86 2.84
C PHE A 247 -13.77 -3.83 4.35
N ASN A 248 -14.57 -4.61 5.08
CA ASN A 248 -14.39 -4.87 6.51
C ASN A 248 -14.42 -6.38 6.78
N TYR A 249 -13.99 -6.78 7.98
CA TYR A 249 -14.05 -8.17 8.43
C TYR A 249 -15.49 -8.70 8.37
N ASP A 250 -15.64 -9.87 7.75
CA ASP A 250 -16.88 -10.63 7.81
C ASP A 250 -16.85 -11.50 9.07
N TYR A 251 -17.16 -10.88 10.22
CA TYR A 251 -17.15 -11.55 11.52
C TYR A 251 -18.06 -12.77 11.57
N GLU A 252 -19.20 -12.73 10.88
CA GLU A 252 -20.12 -13.87 10.80
C GLU A 252 -19.47 -15.02 10.03
N LYS A 253 -18.89 -14.76 8.85
CA LYS A 253 -18.17 -15.80 8.10
C LYS A 253 -16.95 -16.32 8.86
N MET A 254 -16.22 -15.46 9.56
CA MET A 254 -15.10 -15.86 10.42
C MET A 254 -15.57 -16.78 11.55
N ARG A 255 -16.63 -16.42 12.26
CA ARG A 255 -17.23 -17.22 13.32
C ARG A 255 -17.72 -18.57 12.80
N ASN A 256 -18.47 -18.56 11.71
CA ASN A 256 -19.08 -19.77 11.14
C ASN A 256 -18.04 -20.73 10.55
N SER A 257 -16.95 -20.22 9.99
CA SER A 257 -15.86 -21.05 9.44
C SER A 257 -14.98 -21.70 10.51
N ASN A 258 -15.11 -21.29 11.77
CA ASN A 258 -14.30 -21.79 12.89
C ASN A 258 -15.17 -22.38 14.01
N LEU A 259 -16.39 -22.84 13.71
CA LEU A 259 -17.30 -23.40 14.71
C LEU A 259 -16.71 -24.60 15.44
N GLU A 260 -15.98 -25.46 14.74
CA GLU A 260 -15.32 -26.64 15.32
C GLU A 260 -14.21 -26.25 16.30
N LEU A 261 -13.53 -25.14 16.05
CA LEU A 261 -12.44 -24.62 16.88
C LEU A 261 -12.95 -23.63 17.95
N LYS A 262 -14.27 -23.48 18.13
CA LYS A 262 -14.85 -22.43 18.99
C LYS A 262 -14.29 -22.48 20.41
N GLU A 263 -14.28 -23.66 21.02
CA GLU A 263 -13.79 -23.83 22.40
C GLU A 263 -12.29 -23.53 22.50
N GLU A 264 -11.50 -23.97 21.52
CA GLU A 264 -10.05 -23.76 21.48
C GLU A 264 -9.69 -22.28 21.26
N ILE A 265 -10.43 -21.60 20.38
CA ILE A 265 -10.29 -20.15 20.15
C ILE A 265 -10.64 -19.37 21.42
N ILE A 266 -11.74 -19.72 22.10
CA ILE A 266 -12.12 -19.08 23.37
C ILE A 266 -11.06 -19.35 24.43
N ALA A 267 -10.61 -20.60 24.59
CA ALA A 267 -9.57 -20.98 25.54
C ALA A 267 -8.25 -20.25 25.28
N ALA A 268 -7.84 -20.11 24.02
CA ALA A 268 -6.64 -19.36 23.63
C ALA A 268 -6.82 -17.84 23.79
N ALA A 269 -8.02 -17.31 23.56
CA ALA A 269 -8.33 -15.89 23.73
C ALA A 269 -8.34 -15.45 25.19
N LEU A 270 -8.92 -16.28 26.06
CA LEU A 270 -9.02 -16.05 27.50
C LEU A 270 -7.85 -16.63 28.30
N HIS A 271 -6.83 -17.18 27.63
CA HIS A 271 -5.68 -17.75 28.32
C HIS A 271 -4.98 -16.68 29.20
N PRO A 272 -4.73 -16.91 30.50
CA PRO A 272 -4.25 -15.89 31.42
C PRO A 272 -3.00 -15.13 30.95
N LYS A 273 -2.04 -15.83 30.33
CA LYS A 273 -0.86 -15.18 29.73
C LYS A 273 -1.19 -14.13 28.67
N ARG A 274 -2.20 -14.37 27.83
CA ARG A 274 -2.64 -13.41 26.83
C ARG A 274 -3.35 -12.24 27.49
N ILE A 275 -4.25 -12.51 28.45
CA ILE A 275 -4.97 -11.48 29.20
C ILE A 275 -3.99 -10.57 29.95
N PHE A 276 -3.05 -11.12 30.72
CA PHE A 276 -2.05 -10.31 31.44
C PHE A 276 -1.17 -9.49 30.51
N ARG A 277 -0.72 -10.07 29.38
CA ARG A 277 0.02 -9.30 28.38
C ARG A 277 -0.80 -8.12 27.84
N LEU A 278 -2.09 -8.32 27.60
CA LEU A 278 -2.97 -7.25 27.13
C LEU A 278 -3.21 -6.20 28.22
N ILE A 279 -3.32 -6.59 29.48
CA ILE A 279 -3.44 -5.67 30.63
C ILE A 279 -2.17 -4.81 30.75
N ASP A 280 -0.99 -5.41 30.62
CA ASP A 280 0.28 -4.68 30.66
C ASP A 280 0.39 -3.67 29.51
N GLU A 281 -0.16 -4.00 28.33
CA GLU A 281 -0.06 -3.18 27.12
C GLU A 281 -1.11 -2.06 27.05
N TYR A 282 -2.35 -2.35 27.43
CA TYR A 282 -3.51 -1.47 27.24
C TYR A 282 -4.13 -0.96 28.55
N GLY A 283 -3.74 -1.51 29.70
CA GLY A 283 -4.33 -1.20 31.00
C GLY A 283 -5.48 -2.12 31.37
N GLU A 284 -5.63 -2.39 32.67
CA GLU A 284 -6.57 -3.36 33.22
C GLU A 284 -8.02 -3.05 32.84
N ASN A 285 -8.49 -1.84 33.13
CA ASN A 285 -9.88 -1.43 32.88
C ASN A 285 -10.29 -1.65 31.41
N ILE A 286 -9.43 -1.31 30.46
CA ILE A 286 -9.73 -1.48 29.02
C ILE A 286 -9.94 -2.95 28.66
N ILE A 287 -9.16 -3.87 29.24
CA ILE A 287 -9.29 -5.30 28.93
C ILE A 287 -10.51 -5.92 29.62
N TYR A 288 -10.84 -5.50 30.83
CA TYR A 288 -12.07 -5.94 31.48
C TYR A 288 -13.31 -5.48 30.71
N ASP A 289 -13.37 -4.21 30.29
CA ASP A 289 -14.48 -3.68 29.47
C ASP A 289 -14.63 -4.44 28.13
N ILE A 290 -13.53 -4.91 27.54
CA ILE A 290 -13.55 -5.64 26.25
C ILE A 290 -14.00 -7.11 26.40
N TYR A 291 -13.62 -7.80 27.48
CA TYR A 291 -13.80 -9.25 27.60
C TYR A 291 -14.83 -9.69 28.65
N LEU A 292 -15.18 -8.81 29.60
CA LEU A 292 -15.85 -9.19 30.86
C LEU A 292 -17.00 -8.26 31.25
N ASP A 293 -17.26 -7.17 30.51
CA ASP A 293 -18.50 -6.41 30.64
C ASP A 293 -19.60 -7.03 29.75
N ASP A 294 -20.76 -7.28 30.37
CA ASP A 294 -21.99 -7.83 29.77
C ASP A 294 -22.76 -6.80 28.92
#